data_AF-A0A0F2DPF2-F1
#
_entry.id   AF-A0A0F2DPF2-F1
#
_cell.length_a   1.000
_cell.length_b   1.000
_cell.length_c   1.000
_cell.angle_alpha   90.00
_cell.angle_beta   90.00
_cell.angle_gamma   90.00
#
_symmetry.space_group_name_H-M   'P 1'
#
loop_
_entity.id
_entity.type
_entity.pdbx_description
1 polymer ?
#
loop_
_entity_poly.entity_id
_entity_poly.type
_entity_poly.pdbx_seq_one_letter_code
_entity_poly.pdbx_strand_id
1 'polypeptide(L)' 'MKEILDKYQLNPTNCVFLDDIEDNTIAAETLDVKSYDAVDVLKTI' A
#
# COMPACT_ATOMS: atom_id res chain seq x y z
N MET A 1 -3.20 -5.88 5.34
CA MET A 1 -3.89 -4.93 4.44
C MET A 1 -5.36 -5.26 4.23
N LYS A 2 -5.73 -6.48 3.81
CA LYS A 2 -7.14 -6.86 3.57
C LYS A 2 -8.09 -6.57 4.74
N GLU A 3 -7.69 -6.91 5.97
CA GLU A 3 -8.49 -6.60 7.17
C GLU A 3 -8.77 -5.10 7.36
N ILE A 4 -7.81 -4.24 6.98
CA ILE A 4 -7.96 -2.77 7.05
C ILE A 4 -8.96 -2.31 5.98
N LEU A 5 -8.83 -2.81 4.76
CA LEU A 5 -9.78 -2.52 3.67
C LEU A 5 -11.20 -2.92 4.05
N ASP A 6 -11.38 -4.13 4.59
CA ASP A 6 -12.68 -4.67 5.00
C ASP A 6 -13.27 -3.88 6.18
N LYS A 7 -12.47 -3.59 7.22
CA LYS A 7 -12.90 -2.85 8.41
C LYS A 7 -13.44 -1.47 8.07
N TYR A 8 -12.78 -0.77 7.14
CA TYR A 8 -13.15 0.59 6.76
C TYR A 8 -13.96 0.66 5.47
N GLN A 9 -14.32 -0.49 4.88
CA GLN A 9 -15.06 -0.59 3.61
C GLN A 9 -14.42 0.24 2.50
N LEU A 10 -13.09 0.22 2.43
CA LEU A 10 -12.33 1.03 1.47
C LEU A 10 -12.30 0.35 0.11
N ASN A 11 -12.38 1.15 -0.96
CA ASN A 11 -12.07 0.68 -2.29
C ASN A 11 -10.53 0.63 -2.46
N PRO A 12 -9.94 -0.55 -2.75
CA PRO A 12 -8.49 -0.70 -2.89
C PRO A 12 -7.87 0.25 -3.91
N THR A 13 -8.57 0.49 -5.02
CA THR A 13 -8.09 1.34 -6.13
C THR A 13 -7.99 2.83 -5.79
N ASN A 14 -8.64 3.25 -4.69
CA ASN A 14 -8.57 4.60 -4.14
C ASN A 14 -7.56 4.73 -2.99
N CYS A 15 -6.84 3.67 -2.67
CA CYS A 15 -5.87 3.64 -1.57
C CYS A 15 -4.44 3.71 -2.08
N VAL A 16 -3.55 4.22 -1.23
CA VAL A 16 -2.10 4.14 -1.40
C VAL A 16 -1.52 3.50 -0.13
N PHE A 17 -0.64 2.54 -0.31
CA PHE A 17 0.10 1.87 0.76
C PHE A 17 1.58 2.30 0.69
N LEU A 18 2.13 2.74 1.82
CA LEU A 18 3.52 3.17 1.94
C LEU A 18 4.17 2.33 3.03
N ASP A 19 5.25 1.64 2.69
CA ASP A 19 6.00 0.79 3.60
C ASP A 19 7.46 0.71 3.10
N ASP A 20 8.42 0.50 3.99
CA ASP A 20 9.84 0.31 3.65
C ASP A 20 10.21 -1.17 3.47
N ILE A 21 9.26 -2.09 3.67
CA ILE A 21 9.43 -3.53 3.46
C ILE A 21 8.83 -3.97 2.12
N GLU A 22 9.68 -4.48 1.22
CA GLU A 22 9.29 -4.95 -0.13
C GLU A 22 8.18 -6.01 -0.13
N ASP A 23 8.24 -6.98 0.79
CA ASP A 23 7.19 -8.01 0.88
C ASP A 23 5.81 -7.42 1.20
N ASN A 24 5.76 -6.33 1.98
CA ASN A 24 4.52 -5.66 2.34
C ASN A 24 3.94 -4.85 1.18
N THR A 25 4.81 -4.19 0.40
CA THR A 25 4.40 -3.44 -0.81
C THR A 25 3.85 -4.41 -1.86
N ILE A 26 4.55 -5.53 -2.13
CA ILE A 26 4.07 -6.60 -3.00
C ILE A 26 2.72 -7.15 -2.50
N ALA A 27 2.58 -7.43 -1.20
CA ALA A 27 1.33 -7.93 -0.64
C ALA A 27 0.16 -6.95 -0.84
N ALA A 28 0.40 -5.64 -0.79
CA ALA A 28 -0.63 -4.62 -1.07
C ALA A 28 -1.03 -4.61 -2.56
N GLU A 29 -0.08 -4.79 -3.47
CA GLU A 29 -0.34 -4.85 -4.91
C GLU A 29 -1.19 -6.06 -5.29
N THR A 30 -1.04 -7.21 -4.62
CA THR A 30 -1.92 -8.38 -4.84
C THR A 30 -3.39 -8.12 -4.51
N LEU A 31 -3.68 -7.01 -3.81
CA LEU A 31 -5.02 -6.57 -3.42
C LEU A 31 -5.50 -5.35 -4.23
N ASP A 32 -4.86 -5.05 -5.37
CA ASP A 32 -5.14 -3.90 -6.23
C ASP A 32 -4.96 -2.53 -5.53
N VAL A 33 -4.13 -2.47 -4.49
CA VAL A 33 -3.73 -1.21 -3.85
C VAL A 33 -2.42 -0.74 -4.44
N LYS A 34 -2.35 0.54 -4.82
CA LYS A 34 -1.07 1.15 -5.22
C LYS A 34 -0.11 1.15 -4.04
N SER A 35 1.08 0.60 -4.21
CA SER A 35 2.10 0.54 -3.17
C SER A 35 3.36 1.28 -3.59
N TYR A 36 4.07 1.86 -2.62
CA TYR A 36 5.39 2.46 -2.87
C TYR A 36 6.32 2.18 -1.69
N ASP A 37 7.61 2.01 -2.02
CA ASP A 37 8.68 2.05 -1.04
C ASP A 37 8.75 3.45 -0.41
N ALA A 38 8.59 3.51 0.90
CA ALA A 38 8.58 4.77 1.65
C ALA A 38 9.90 5.55 1.51
N VAL A 39 11.03 4.85 1.42
CA VAL A 39 12.36 5.45 1.25
C VAL A 39 12.48 6.12 -0.11
N ASP A 40 11.96 5.51 -1.17
CA ASP A 40 12.00 6.10 -2.52
C ASP A 40 11.09 7.33 -2.65
N VAL A 41 9.93 7.32 -1.99
CA VAL A 41 9.07 8.51 -1.91
C VAL A 41 9.78 9.64 -1.19
N LEU A 42 10.43 9.37 -0.05
CA LEU A 42 11.14 10.38 0.74
C LEU A 42 12.36 10.96 0.02
N LYS A 43 13.10 10.17 -0.77
CA LYS A 43 14.22 10.67 -1.59
C LYS A 43 13.79 11.66 -2.68
N THR A 44 12.50 11.69 -3.02
CA THR A 44 11.96 12.50 -4.12
C THR A 44 11.49 13.89 -3.64
N ILE A 45 11.59 14.17 -2.33
CA ILE A 45 11.21 15.42 -1.67
C ILE A 45 12.47 16.20 -1.29
#